data_AF-A0A353T3Q4-F1
#
_entry.id   AF-A0A353T3Q4-F1
#
_cell.length_a   1.000
_cell.length_b   1.000
_cell.length_c   1.000
_cell.angle_alpha   90.00
_cell.angle_beta   90.00
_cell.angle_gamma   90.00
#
_symmetry.space_group_name_H-M   'P 1'
#
loop_
_entity.id
_entity.type
_entity.pdbx_description
1 polymer ?
#
loop_
_entity_poly.entity_id
_entity_poly.type
_entity_poly.pdbx_seq_one_letter_code
_entity_poly.pdbx_strand_id
1 'polypeptide(L)'
;MSIAYIVYMIYPNAQNLRPVITKKDPFSLLVRMVYATDTPTNVCPSVHVINSIAVNAALQHSEDFAREKRNGRLASHILTILICLSTVFIKQHSVMDVGWGIVTGMVFYIPLYVLPAIRKHSWDRYIQIKE
;
A
#
# COMPACT_ATOMS: atom_id res chain seq x y z
N MET A 1 8.02 2.13 3.23
CA MET A 1 8.68 3.34 2.69
C MET A 1 10.12 3.12 2.25
N SER A 2 11.03 2.72 3.14
CA SER A 2 12.48 2.74 2.88
C SER A 2 12.93 2.01 1.61
N ILE A 3 12.33 0.85 1.31
CA ILE A 3 12.66 0.08 0.10
C ILE A 3 12.44 0.87 -1.20
N ALA A 4 11.35 1.65 -1.28
CA ALA A 4 11.06 2.44 -2.46
C ALA A 4 12.11 3.54 -2.62
N TYR A 5 12.49 4.23 -1.52
CA TYR A 5 13.55 5.25 -1.57
C TYR A 5 14.92 4.69 -1.99
N ILE A 6 15.27 3.46 -1.58
CA ILE A 6 16.47 2.79 -2.07
C ILE A 6 16.39 2.57 -3.58
N VAL A 7 15.25 2.07 -4.08
CA VAL A 7 15.05 1.89 -5.52
C VAL A 7 15.16 3.22 -6.26
N TYR A 8 14.56 4.29 -5.75
CA TYR A 8 14.60 5.61 -6.36
C TYR A 8 16.01 6.21 -6.39
N MET A 9 16.85 5.91 -5.39
CA MET A 9 18.24 6.35 -5.37
C MET A 9 19.06 5.68 -6.48
N ILE A 10 18.78 4.40 -6.76
CA ILE A 10 19.49 3.63 -7.79
C ILE A 10 18.92 3.93 -9.19
N TYR A 11 17.60 4.04 -9.29
CA TYR A 11 16.86 4.24 -10.53
C TYR A 11 15.81 5.36 -10.36
N PRO A 12 16.24 6.64 -10.42
CA PRO A 12 15.32 7.76 -10.39
C PRO A 12 14.44 7.71 -11.64
N ASN A 13 13.15 7.91 -11.44
CA ASN A 13 12.16 7.84 -12.52
C ASN A 13 11.17 9.00 -12.40
N ALA A 14 10.43 9.29 -13.46
CA ALA A 14 9.41 10.33 -13.45
C ALA A 14 8.35 10.04 -14.51
N GLN A 15 7.17 10.64 -14.35
CA GLN A 15 6.08 10.49 -15.30
C GLN A 15 5.36 11.80 -15.59
N ASN A 16 4.92 11.98 -16.83
CA ASN A 16 4.19 13.17 -17.25
C ASN A 16 2.70 12.88 -17.50
N LEU A 17 2.04 12.22 -16.54
CA LEU A 17 0.62 11.87 -16.64
C LEU A 17 -0.34 13.01 -16.22
N ARG A 18 0.19 14.02 -15.50
CA ARG A 18 -0.64 15.03 -14.85
C ARG A 18 -1.17 16.05 -15.87
N PRO A 19 -2.49 16.28 -15.93
CA PRO A 19 -3.03 17.32 -16.78
C PRO A 19 -2.76 18.71 -16.22
N VAL A 20 -2.70 19.71 -17.11
CA VAL A 20 -2.65 21.12 -16.71
C VAL A 20 -4.01 21.51 -16.11
N ILE A 21 -4.01 21.87 -14.83
CA ILE A 21 -5.20 22.36 -14.14
C ILE A 21 -5.35 23.85 -14.46
N THR A 22 -6.40 24.22 -15.18
CA THR A 22 -6.67 25.63 -15.57
C THR A 22 -7.67 26.30 -14.65
N LYS A 23 -8.58 25.52 -14.05
CA LYS A 23 -9.64 26.01 -13.15
C LYS A 23 -9.09 26.40 -11.77
N LYS A 24 -9.89 27.19 -11.04
CA LYS A 24 -9.60 27.74 -9.69
C LYS A 24 -10.68 27.39 -8.66
N ASP A 25 -11.56 26.44 -8.96
CA ASP A 25 -12.55 25.95 -8.00
C ASP A 25 -11.87 25.19 -6.83
N PRO A 26 -12.57 24.99 -5.69
CA PRO A 26 -11.98 24.35 -4.51
C PRO A 26 -11.40 22.94 -4.77
N PHE A 27 -12.03 22.15 -5.65
CA PHE A 27 -11.53 20.81 -5.98
C PHE A 27 -10.26 20.89 -6.83
N SER A 28 -10.23 21.79 -7.81
CA SER A 28 -9.01 22.08 -8.59
C SER A 28 -7.86 22.56 -7.69
N LEU A 29 -8.16 23.35 -6.66
CA LEU A 29 -7.16 23.79 -5.69
C LEU A 29 -6.62 22.62 -4.86
N LEU A 30 -7.49 21.71 -4.40
CA LEU A 30 -7.09 20.50 -3.67
C LEU A 30 -6.16 19.63 -4.52
N VAL A 31 -6.51 19.37 -5.79
CA VAL A 31 -5.65 18.57 -6.68
C VAL A 31 -4.30 19.26 -6.91
N ARG A 32 -4.27 20.59 -7.06
CA ARG A 32 -3.00 21.35 -7.13
C ARG A 32 -2.17 21.19 -5.87
N MET A 33 -2.77 21.22 -4.68
CA MET A 33 -2.04 20.99 -3.42
C MET A 33 -1.44 19.58 -3.36
N VAL A 34 -2.21 18.57 -3.80
CA VAL A 34 -1.73 17.19 -3.90
C VAL A 34 -0.54 17.12 -4.85
N TYR A 35 -0.63 17.73 -6.03
CA TYR A 35 0.47 17.76 -7.01
C TYR A 35 1.69 18.55 -6.56
N ALA A 36 1.53 19.56 -5.70
CA ALA A 36 2.64 20.32 -5.16
C ALA A 36 3.39 19.55 -4.06
N THR A 37 2.66 18.76 -3.27
CA THR A 37 3.23 17.96 -2.18
C THR A 37 3.90 16.69 -2.71
N ASP A 38 3.24 16.00 -3.62
CA ASP A 38 3.72 14.77 -4.24
C ASP A 38 4.19 15.10 -5.65
N THR A 39 5.49 15.12 -5.92
CA THR A 39 6.03 15.48 -7.23
C THR A 39 5.91 14.31 -8.22
N PRO A 40 5.91 14.55 -9.55
CA PRO A 40 5.80 13.47 -10.54
C PRO A 40 7.10 12.64 -10.70
N THR A 41 7.99 12.69 -9.71
CA THR A 41 9.32 12.07 -9.70
C THR A 41 9.36 10.97 -8.65
N ASN A 42 10.17 9.94 -8.88
CA ASN A 42 10.38 8.81 -7.98
C ASN A 42 9.05 8.09 -7.68
N VAL A 43 8.39 7.62 -8.74
CA VAL A 43 7.02 7.12 -8.71
C VAL A 43 6.92 5.59 -8.69
N CYS A 44 7.90 4.87 -9.23
CA CYS A 44 7.89 3.41 -9.31
C CYS A 44 8.98 2.78 -8.44
N PRO A 45 8.65 1.88 -7.48
CA PRO A 45 7.32 1.33 -7.14
C PRO A 45 6.47 2.28 -6.29
N SER A 46 5.14 2.24 -6.40
CA SER A 46 4.27 3.19 -5.67
C SER A 46 4.39 3.06 -4.15
N VAL A 47 4.88 4.13 -3.52
CA VAL A 47 5.01 4.31 -2.07
C VAL A 47 3.64 4.19 -1.37
N HIS A 48 2.62 4.86 -1.90
CA HIS A 48 1.26 4.84 -1.31
C HIS A 48 0.73 3.42 -1.22
N VAL A 49 0.90 2.63 -2.28
CA VAL A 49 0.45 1.23 -2.35
C VAL A 49 1.20 0.34 -1.34
N ILE A 50 2.53 0.44 -1.28
CA ILE A 50 3.35 -0.34 -0.35
C ILE A 50 2.91 -0.09 1.10
N ASN A 51 2.74 1.16 1.49
CA ASN A 51 2.33 1.51 2.85
C ASN A 51 0.90 1.07 3.15
N SER A 52 -0.05 1.31 2.24
CA SER A 52 -1.44 0.93 2.47
C SER A 52 -1.58 -0.58 2.63
N ILE A 53 -0.87 -1.38 1.81
CA ILE A 53 -0.83 -2.83 1.95
C ILE A 53 -0.21 -3.24 3.30
N ALA A 54 0.93 -2.65 3.69
CA ALA A 54 1.60 -2.98 4.93
C ALA A 54 0.73 -2.68 6.16
N VAL A 55 0.12 -1.49 6.21
CA VAL A 55 -0.78 -1.08 7.31
C VAL A 55 -2.01 -1.98 7.33
N ASN A 56 -2.63 -2.23 6.18
CA ASN A 56 -3.78 -3.12 6.13
C ASN A 56 -3.44 -4.55 6.56
N ALA A 57 -2.30 -5.10 6.13
CA ALA A 57 -1.84 -6.40 6.58
C ALA A 57 -1.68 -6.45 8.10
N ALA A 58 -1.10 -5.42 8.72
CA ALA A 58 -1.00 -5.32 10.17
C ALA A 58 -2.37 -5.29 10.86
N LEU A 59 -3.31 -4.52 10.32
CA LEU A 59 -4.69 -4.44 10.85
C LEU A 59 -5.46 -5.77 10.68
N GLN A 60 -5.24 -6.49 9.58
CA GLN A 60 -5.86 -7.81 9.39
C GLN A 60 -5.37 -8.85 10.39
N HIS A 61 -4.10 -8.77 10.81
CA HIS A 61 -3.50 -9.72 11.74
C HIS A 61 -3.55 -9.27 13.20
N SER A 62 -4.13 -8.10 13.49
CA SER A 62 -4.38 -7.64 14.85
C SER A 62 -5.69 -8.23 15.38
N GLU A 63 -5.63 -8.94 16.50
CA GLU A 63 -6.81 -9.46 17.21
C GLU A 63 -7.53 -8.35 17.98
N ASP A 64 -6.78 -7.45 18.61
CA ASP A 64 -7.34 -6.31 19.35
C ASP A 64 -8.16 -5.40 18.42
N PHE A 65 -7.63 -5.12 17.22
CA PHE A 65 -8.35 -4.32 16.23
C PHE A 65 -9.66 -4.99 15.78
N ALA A 66 -9.64 -6.31 15.59
CA ALA A 66 -10.82 -7.07 15.20
C ALA A 66 -11.89 -7.11 16.31
N ARG A 67 -11.43 -7.20 17.57
CA ARG A 67 -12.29 -7.24 18.74
C ARG A 67 -12.96 -5.89 18.99
N GLU A 68 -12.21 -4.79 18.89
CA GLU A 68 -12.73 -3.44 19.16
C GLU A 68 -13.57 -2.87 18.01
N LYS A 69 -13.25 -3.23 16.77
CA LYS A 69 -13.91 -2.70 15.57
C LYS A 69 -14.56 -3.82 14.79
N ARG A 70 -15.86 -4.04 15.04
CA ARG A 70 -16.70 -5.08 14.40
C ARG A 70 -16.53 -5.16 12.86
N ASN A 71 -16.39 -4.02 12.19
CA ASN A 71 -16.18 -3.93 10.73
C ASN A 71 -14.82 -3.31 10.35
N GLY A 72 -13.89 -3.19 11.30
CA GLY A 72 -12.62 -2.47 11.11
C GLY A 72 -11.75 -3.08 10.02
N ARG A 73 -11.67 -4.42 9.98
CA ARG A 73 -10.93 -5.16 8.96
C ARG A 73 -11.43 -4.89 7.55
N LEU A 74 -12.75 -4.97 7.34
CA LEU A 74 -13.37 -4.66 6.05
C LEU A 74 -13.14 -3.19 5.67
N ALA A 75 -13.34 -2.27 6.62
CA ALA A 75 -13.11 -0.85 6.38
C ALA A 75 -11.66 -0.55 5.97
N SER A 76 -10.67 -1.19 6.63
CA SER A 76 -9.25 -1.02 6.28
C SER A 76 -8.91 -1.57 4.89
N HIS A 77 -9.52 -2.69 4.49
CA HIS A 77 -9.37 -3.24 3.15
C HIS A 77 -9.94 -2.30 2.09
N ILE A 78 -11.17 -1.81 2.29
CA ILE A 78 -11.81 -0.85 1.38
C ILE A 78 -10.97 0.42 1.28
N LEU A 79 -10.52 0.96 2.41
CA LEU A 79 -9.68 2.15 2.45
C LEU A 79 -8.37 1.97 1.67
N THR A 80 -7.74 0.79 1.80
CA THR A 80 -6.51 0.46 1.04
C THR A 80 -6.75 0.50 -0.47
N ILE A 81 -7.86 -0.10 -0.93
CA ILE A 81 -8.25 -0.06 -2.34
C ILE A 81 -8.52 1.38 -2.78
N LEU A 82 -9.25 2.15 -1.98
CA LEU A 82 -9.56 3.55 -2.29
C LEU A 82 -8.31 4.43 -2.38
N ILE A 83 -7.30 4.21 -1.53
CA ILE A 83 -6.01 4.92 -1.61
C ILE A 83 -5.28 4.52 -2.91
N CYS A 84 -5.25 3.24 -3.26
CA CYS A 84 -4.62 2.81 -4.51
C CYS A 84 -5.31 3.43 -5.73
N LEU A 85 -6.65 3.38 -5.76
CA LEU A 85 -7.44 3.96 -6.85
C LEU A 85 -7.30 5.48 -6.95
N SER A 86 -7.27 6.19 -5.82
CA SER A 86 -7.14 7.65 -5.83
C SER A 86 -5.83 8.10 -6.48
N THR A 87 -4.72 7.39 -6.24
CA THR A 87 -3.42 7.72 -6.86
C THR A 87 -3.44 7.58 -8.38
N VAL A 88 -4.20 6.63 -8.91
CA VAL A 88 -4.34 6.42 -10.37
C VAL A 88 -5.32 7.43 -10.97
N PHE A 89 -6.46 7.67 -10.31
CA PHE A 89 -7.48 8.59 -10.81
C PHE A 89 -7.00 10.04 -10.83
N ILE A 90 -6.24 10.45 -9.81
CA ILE A 90 -5.60 11.76 -9.76
C ILE A 90 -4.27 11.78 -10.56
N LYS A 91 -3.92 10.71 -11.29
CA LYS A 91 -2.72 10.68 -12.16
C LYS A 91 -1.40 10.96 -11.41
N GLN A 92 -1.33 10.60 -10.12
CA GLN A 92 -0.09 10.61 -9.34
C GLN A 92 0.80 9.42 -9.69
N HIS A 93 0.17 8.26 -9.89
CA HIS A 93 0.81 7.00 -10.25
C HIS A 93 0.20 6.38 -11.50
N SER A 94 1.04 5.72 -12.30
CA SER A 94 0.59 4.83 -13.35
C SER A 94 0.08 3.50 -12.77
N VAL A 95 -0.68 2.74 -13.55
CA VAL A 95 -1.10 1.37 -13.15
C VAL A 95 0.13 0.46 -12.96
N MET A 96 1.21 0.69 -13.72
CA MET A 96 2.46 -0.08 -13.55
C MET A 96 3.12 0.22 -12.21
N ASP A 97 3.14 1.49 -11.78
CA ASP A 97 3.71 1.88 -10.48
C ASP A 97 2.96 1.19 -9.34
N VAL A 98 1.63 1.10 -9.46
CA VAL A 98 0.77 0.37 -8.51
C VAL A 98 1.08 -1.12 -8.54
N GLY A 99 1.21 -1.72 -9.72
CA GLY A 99 1.60 -3.12 -9.88
C GLY A 99 2.92 -3.45 -9.17
N TRP A 100 3.96 -2.65 -9.41
CA TRP A 100 5.25 -2.81 -8.72
C TRP A 100 5.17 -2.55 -7.21
N GLY A 101 4.30 -1.63 -6.78
CA GLY A 101 3.98 -1.42 -5.37
C GLY A 101 3.35 -2.65 -4.72
N ILE A 102 2.40 -3.32 -5.39
CA ILE A 102 1.77 -4.56 -4.92
C ILE A 102 2.80 -5.68 -4.84
N VAL A 103 3.61 -5.89 -5.88
CA VAL A 103 4.68 -6.90 -5.90
C VAL A 103 5.63 -6.68 -4.72
N THR A 104 6.09 -5.44 -4.52
CA THR A 104 6.97 -5.09 -3.40
C THR A 104 6.28 -5.36 -2.05
N GLY A 105 5.02 -4.96 -1.90
CA GLY A 105 4.24 -5.23 -0.69
C GLY A 105 4.11 -6.73 -0.38
N MET A 106 3.87 -7.56 -1.39
CA MET A 106 3.78 -9.02 -1.24
C MET A 106 5.09 -9.65 -0.79
N VAL A 107 6.23 -9.17 -1.32
CA VAL A 107 7.57 -9.63 -0.89
C VAL A 107 7.78 -9.43 0.61
N PHE A 108 7.21 -8.39 1.22
CA PHE A 108 7.24 -8.21 2.68
C PHE A 108 6.13 -8.97 3.40
N TYR A 109 4.94 -9.07 2.81
CA TYR A 109 3.80 -9.77 3.41
C TYR A 109 4.09 -11.25 3.70
N ILE A 110 4.72 -11.95 2.75
CA ILE A 110 5.02 -13.38 2.85
C ILE A 110 5.87 -13.70 4.09
N PRO A 111 7.07 -13.12 4.29
CA PRO A 111 7.91 -13.44 5.44
C PRO A 111 7.33 -12.95 6.77
N LEU A 112 6.58 -11.84 6.78
CA LEU A 112 6.05 -11.25 8.01
C LEU A 112 4.79 -11.96 8.53
N TYR A 113 3.93 -12.43 7.63
CA TYR A 113 2.62 -12.95 8.02
C TYR A 113 2.38 -14.39 7.58
N VAL A 114 2.82 -14.79 6.38
CA VAL A 114 2.55 -16.13 5.85
C VAL A 114 3.49 -17.17 6.47
N LEU A 115 4.81 -16.94 6.48
CA LEU A 115 5.77 -17.91 7.03
C LEU A 115 5.54 -18.19 8.53
N PRO A 116 5.31 -17.18 9.40
CA PRO A 116 5.04 -17.45 10.81
C PRO A 116 3.73 -18.21 11.03
N ALA A 117 2.69 -17.91 10.25
CA ALA A 117 1.41 -18.61 10.34
C ALA A 117 1.54 -20.10 9.94
N ILE A 118 2.25 -20.40 8.85
CA ILE A 118 2.54 -21.78 8.43
C ILE A 118 3.31 -22.51 9.52
N ARG A 119 4.37 -21.88 10.06
CA ARG A 119 5.20 -22.47 11.12
C ARG A 119 4.39 -22.79 12.38
N LYS A 120 3.53 -21.87 12.84
CA LYS A 120 2.65 -22.08 14.00
C LYS A 120 1.72 -23.27 13.77
N HIS A 121 1.04 -23.29 12.63
CA HIS A 121 0.13 -24.39 12.26
C HIS A 121 0.86 -25.75 12.19
N SER A 122 2.08 -25.81 11.62
CA SER A 122 2.86 -27.05 11.59
C SER A 122 3.24 -27.54 12.98
N TRP A 123 3.52 -26.62 13.91
CA TRP A 123 3.89 -26.94 15.29
C TRP A 123 2.71 -27.47 16.10
N ASP A 124 1.54 -26.83 15.98
CA ASP A 124 0.31 -27.25 16.66
C ASP A 124 -0.11 -28.67 16.24
N ARG A 125 0.00 -28.98 14.94
CA ARG A 125 -0.28 -30.32 14.41
C ARG A 125 0.69 -31.39 14.95
N TYR A 126 1.97 -31.04 15.12
CA TYR A 126 2.97 -31.98 15.65
C TYR A 126 2.69 -32.36 17.11
N ILE A 127 2.23 -31.41 17.93
CA ILE A 127 1.82 -31.68 19.31
C ILE A 127 0.63 -32.64 19.35
N GLN A 128 -0.40 -32.41 18.54
CA GLN A 128 -1.60 -33.27 18.49
C GLN A 128 -1.33 -34.72 18.08
N ILE A 129 -0.25 -35.00 17.34
CA ILE A 129 0.11 -36.38 16.95
C ILE A 129 0.87 -37.10 18.09
N LYS A 130 1.45 -36.35 19.03
CA LYS A 130 2.26 -36.90 20.13
C LYS A 130 1.48 -37.16 21.42
N GLU A 131 0.29 -36.57 21.56
CA GLU A 131 -0.68 -36.86 22.63
C GLU A 131 -1.56 -38.05 22.25
#